data_AF-A0A9X9MEQ4-F1
#
_entry.id   AF-A0A9X9MEQ4-F1
#
_cell.length_a   1.000
_cell.length_b   1.000
_cell.length_c   1.000
_cell.angle_alpha   90.00
_cell.angle_beta   90.00
_cell.angle_gamma   90.00
#
_symmetry.space_group_name_H-M   'P 1'
#
loop_
_entity.id
_entity.type
_entity.pdbx_description
1 polymer ?
#
loop_
_entity_poly.entity_id
_entity_poly.type
_entity_poly.pdbx_seq_one_letter_code
_entity_poly.pdbx_strand_id
1 'polypeptide(L)'
;MQPTVSPWDRDRKLIRIAITPCGQPLKTSKTTLEFIVGIRDVILGHRRLCDRGILHGDISEGNIVLTSPTAADKPKGMLIDLDHSIGLIESLKKDDELSLTGTMKFMAIKRLQVAVKKEPTIQRTIRHDLESFFYVFLVGCIEYEVVPESKSSNLDSWCTKDIASNYKSKVGHIGVFEVLVLYEFTPSFLGLKDLARSLRTILFGANGQNYTTPYDCSSMYEEIIGAFNETIQQITGKMNLR
;
A
#
# COMPACT_ATOMS: atom_id res chain seq x y z
N MET A 1 42.59 37.54 -7.69
CA MET A 1 42.49 36.08 -7.95
C MET A 1 41.51 35.51 -6.94
N GLN A 2 40.32 35.08 -7.38
CA GLN A 2 39.40 34.32 -6.51
C GLN A 2 39.79 32.84 -6.55
N PRO A 3 39.74 32.11 -5.41
CA PRO A 3 40.02 30.69 -5.41
C PRO A 3 38.91 29.95 -6.16
N THR A 4 39.30 29.18 -7.18
CA THR A 4 38.42 28.26 -7.90
C THR A 4 38.06 27.10 -6.98
N VAL A 5 36.80 27.08 -6.54
CA VAL A 5 36.23 25.95 -5.78
C VAL A 5 36.26 24.70 -6.67
N SER A 6 36.68 23.57 -6.11
CA SER A 6 36.85 22.30 -6.82
C SER A 6 35.51 21.80 -7.39
N PRO A 7 35.44 21.19 -8.59
CA PRO A 7 34.21 20.60 -9.14
C PRO A 7 33.57 19.50 -8.27
N TRP A 8 34.28 19.06 -7.23
CA TRP A 8 33.91 17.97 -6.33
C TRP A 8 33.33 18.45 -5.00
N ASP A 9 33.29 19.77 -4.75
CA ASP A 9 32.57 20.35 -3.61
C ASP A 9 31.07 20.33 -3.91
N ARG A 10 30.48 19.13 -3.95
CA ARG A 10 29.03 18.99 -3.86
C ARG A 10 28.64 19.49 -2.48
N ASP A 11 27.87 20.57 -2.45
CA ASP A 11 27.28 21.15 -1.24
C ASP A 11 26.28 20.14 -0.64
N ARG A 12 26.79 19.14 0.07
CA ARG A 12 26.01 18.03 0.63
C ARG A 12 25.42 18.50 1.95
N LYS A 13 24.12 18.77 1.94
CA LYS A 13 23.35 19.06 3.15
C LYS A 13 22.81 17.76 3.73
N LEU A 14 23.16 17.48 4.98
CA LEU A 14 22.55 16.40 5.75
C LEU A 14 21.27 16.92 6.39
N ILE A 15 20.13 16.32 6.06
CA ILE A 15 18.84 16.58 6.71
C ILE A 15 18.52 15.39 7.61
N ARG A 16 18.07 15.65 8.83
CA ARG A 16 17.60 14.62 9.77
C ARG A 16 16.20 15.00 10.24
N ILE A 17 15.26 14.08 10.10
CA ILE A 17 13.88 14.24 10.57
C ILE A 17 13.66 13.20 11.67
N ALA A 18 13.22 13.67 12.84
CA ALA A 18 12.80 12.81 13.93
C ALA A 18 11.27 12.87 14.05
N ILE A 19 10.62 11.70 14.04
CA ILE A 19 9.16 11.57 13.99
C ILE A 19 8.66 10.92 15.28
N THR A 20 7.53 11.39 15.78
CA THR A 20 6.84 10.85 16.96
C THR A 20 5.35 10.65 16.63
N PRO A 21 4.69 9.60 17.14
CA PRO A 21 5.22 8.56 18.03
C PRO A 21 6.18 7.59 17.35
N CYS A 22 7.10 7.01 18.12
CA CYS A 22 7.91 5.89 17.64
C CYS A 22 7.02 4.68 17.37
N GLY A 23 7.39 3.90 16.35
CA GLY A 23 6.67 2.68 15.98
C GLY A 23 7.62 1.59 15.49
N GLN A 24 7.05 0.42 15.22
CA GLN A 24 7.72 -0.70 14.61
C GLN A 24 7.17 -0.93 13.19
N PRO A 25 7.95 -1.45 12.24
CA PRO A 25 7.46 -1.73 10.88
C PRO A 25 6.22 -2.65 10.91
N LEU A 26 5.27 -2.45 9.98
CA LEU A 26 4.05 -3.27 9.89
C LEU A 26 4.32 -4.78 9.90
N LYS A 27 5.39 -5.22 9.23
CA LYS A 27 5.84 -6.62 9.17
C LYS A 27 6.09 -7.27 10.54
N THR A 28 6.30 -6.46 11.57
CA THR A 28 6.54 -6.93 12.94
C THR A 28 5.26 -7.07 13.78
N SER A 29 4.07 -6.91 13.17
CA SER A 29 2.79 -7.11 13.83
C SER A 29 2.73 -8.47 14.52
N LYS A 30 2.31 -8.49 15.78
CA LYS A 30 2.26 -9.69 16.63
C LYS A 30 0.96 -10.47 16.48
N THR A 31 -0.09 -9.82 16.00
CA THR A 31 -1.41 -10.43 15.86
C THR A 31 -2.08 -9.99 14.57
N THR A 32 -2.96 -10.83 14.03
CA THR A 32 -3.83 -10.52 12.88
C THR A 32 -4.63 -9.23 13.12
N LEU A 33 -5.09 -9.00 14.35
CA LEU A 33 -5.83 -7.80 14.72
C LEU A 33 -4.95 -6.54 14.65
N GLU A 34 -3.73 -6.59 15.19
CA GLU A 34 -2.78 -5.47 15.14
C GLU A 34 -2.44 -5.11 13.69
N PHE A 35 -2.23 -6.11 12.84
CA PHE A 35 -1.97 -5.94 11.41
C PHE A 35 -3.11 -5.18 10.70
N ILE A 36 -4.36 -5.65 10.80
CA ILE A 36 -5.49 -5.03 10.08
C ILE A 36 -5.87 -3.67 10.68
N VAL A 37 -5.73 -3.48 12.00
CA VAL A 37 -5.96 -2.18 12.64
C VAL A 37 -4.91 -1.18 12.18
N GLY A 38 -3.64 -1.58 12.09
CA GLY A 38 -2.56 -0.75 11.58
C GLY A 38 -2.82 -0.26 10.16
N ILE A 39 -3.18 -1.16 9.25
CA ILE A 39 -3.48 -0.79 7.85
C ILE A 39 -4.69 0.14 7.78
N ARG A 40 -5.79 -0.18 8.48
CA ARG A 40 -6.99 0.68 8.52
C ARG A 40 -6.65 2.09 9.01
N ASP A 41 -5.89 2.20 10.09
CA ASP A 41 -5.53 3.50 10.69
C ASP A 41 -4.64 4.33 9.76
N VAL A 42 -3.75 3.66 9.02
CA VAL A 42 -2.97 4.31 7.97
C VAL A 42 -3.84 4.79 6.80
N ILE A 43 -4.84 4.02 6.37
CA ILE A 43 -5.80 4.45 5.33
C ILE A 43 -6.59 5.68 5.80
N LEU A 44 -7.02 5.70 7.07
CA LEU A 44 -7.64 6.88 7.69
C LEU A 44 -6.69 8.09 7.70
N GLY A 45 -5.41 7.88 8.01
CA GLY A 45 -4.37 8.92 7.94
C GLY A 45 -4.15 9.42 6.52
N HIS A 46 -4.09 8.52 5.54
CA HIS A 46 -3.95 8.84 4.13
C HIS A 46 -5.12 9.66 3.59
N ARG A 47 -6.36 9.34 3.99
CA ARG A 47 -7.53 10.17 3.68
C ARG A 47 -7.36 11.61 4.17
N ARG A 48 -6.88 11.79 5.41
CA ARG A 48 -6.63 13.12 5.99
C ARG A 48 -5.52 13.90 5.28
N LEU A 49 -4.54 13.22 4.66
CA LEU A 49 -3.54 13.82 3.78
C LEU A 49 -4.18 14.27 2.46
N CYS A 50 -5.01 13.41 1.87
CA CYS A 50 -5.71 13.71 0.62
C CYS A 50 -6.70 14.87 0.78
N ASP A 51 -7.39 14.97 1.92
CA ASP A 51 -8.26 16.11 2.27
C ASP A 51 -7.49 17.45 2.33
N ARG A 52 -6.18 17.39 2.54
CA ARG A 52 -5.25 18.55 2.48
C ARG A 52 -4.59 18.72 1.10
N GLY A 53 -5.05 17.96 0.11
CA GLY A 53 -4.53 17.99 -1.24
C GLY A 53 -3.16 17.34 -1.39
N ILE A 54 -2.79 16.36 -0.56
CA ILE A 54 -1.51 15.66 -0.63
C ILE A 54 -1.75 14.18 -0.94
N LEU A 55 -1.16 13.69 -2.03
CA LEU A 55 -1.03 12.26 -2.34
C LEU A 55 0.31 11.75 -1.83
N HIS A 56 0.36 10.51 -1.35
CA HIS A 56 1.61 9.93 -0.86
C HIS A 56 2.48 9.41 -2.00
N GLY A 57 1.88 8.69 -2.96
CA GLY A 57 2.54 8.27 -4.19
C GLY A 57 3.60 7.16 -4.09
N ASP A 58 3.89 6.67 -2.87
CA ASP A 58 4.78 5.53 -2.62
C ASP A 58 4.35 4.74 -1.38
N ILE A 59 3.11 4.28 -1.41
CA ILE A 59 2.60 3.37 -0.38
C ILE A 59 3.34 2.02 -0.51
N SER A 60 4.06 1.65 0.53
CA SER A 60 4.79 0.38 0.66
C SER A 60 4.79 -0.07 2.12
N GLU A 61 5.14 -1.33 2.37
CA GLU A 61 5.26 -1.83 3.74
C GLU A 61 6.32 -1.12 4.58
N GLY A 62 7.38 -0.60 3.95
CA GLY A 62 8.45 0.13 4.62
C GLY A 62 8.00 1.49 5.15
N ASN A 63 6.92 2.03 4.58
CA ASN A 63 6.39 3.34 4.91
C ASN A 63 5.23 3.28 5.92
N ILE A 64 4.95 2.09 6.47
CA ILE A 64 3.89 1.87 7.45
C ILE A 64 4.48 1.39 8.76
N VAL A 65 4.23 2.17 9.82
CA VAL A 65 4.67 1.87 11.18
C VAL A 65 3.49 1.68 12.12
N LEU A 66 3.58 0.64 12.94
CA LEU A 66 2.70 0.34 14.05
C LEU A 66 3.17 1.09 15.28
N THR A 67 2.30 1.93 15.83
CA THR A 67 2.55 2.71 17.03
C THR A 67 1.90 2.02 18.22
N SER A 68 2.41 2.27 19.43
CA SER A 68 1.84 1.75 20.68
C SER A 68 1.32 2.90 21.53
N PRO A 69 0.19 3.52 21.15
CA PRO A 69 -0.33 4.64 21.90
C PRO A 69 -0.83 4.20 23.28
N THR A 70 -0.65 5.07 24.27
CA THR A 70 -1.13 4.84 25.64
C THR A 70 -2.64 4.97 25.80
N ALA A 71 -3.30 5.73 24.92
CA ALA A 71 -4.74 5.90 24.90
C ALA A 71 -5.38 4.96 23.87
N ALA A 72 -6.48 4.31 24.25
CA ALA A 72 -7.13 3.27 23.45
C ALA A 72 -7.75 3.79 22.13
N ASP A 73 -8.05 5.09 22.06
CA ASP A 73 -8.68 5.79 20.93
C ASP A 73 -7.68 6.34 19.90
N LYS A 74 -6.38 6.26 20.18
CA LYS A 74 -5.35 6.78 19.27
C LYS A 74 -5.08 5.80 18.12
N PRO A 75 -4.76 6.32 16.92
CA PRO A 75 -4.36 5.50 15.79
C PRO A 75 -3.15 4.63 16.14
N LYS A 76 -3.21 3.35 15.80
CA LYS A 76 -2.13 2.38 15.96
C LYS A 76 -1.31 2.22 14.68
N GLY A 77 -1.78 2.72 13.55
CA GLY A 77 -1.01 2.83 12.30
C GLY A 77 -0.62 4.28 12.02
N MET A 78 0.60 4.47 11.53
CA MET A 78 1.08 5.76 11.04
C MET A 78 1.80 5.58 9.69
N LEU A 79 1.47 6.46 8.75
CA LEU A 79 2.12 6.57 7.45
C LEU A 79 3.30 7.53 7.58
N ILE A 80 4.47 7.12 7.09
CA ILE A 80 5.71 7.90 7.10
C ILE A 80 6.24 8.04 5.66
N ASP A 81 7.32 8.81 5.50
CA ASP A 81 8.01 9.02 4.22
C ASP A 81 7.17 9.73 3.16
N LEU A 82 7.26 11.06 3.16
CA LEU A 82 6.57 11.93 2.19
C LEU A 82 7.49 12.40 1.06
N ASP A 83 8.66 11.79 0.88
CA ASP A 83 9.65 12.24 -0.12
C ASP A 83 9.14 12.05 -1.56
N HIS A 84 8.19 11.13 -1.76
CA HIS A 84 7.50 10.88 -3.03
C HIS A 84 6.10 11.52 -3.13
N SER A 85 5.72 12.31 -2.12
CA SER A 85 4.41 12.97 -2.09
C SER A 85 4.30 14.05 -3.15
N ILE A 86 3.08 14.26 -3.65
CA ILE A 86 2.78 15.27 -4.65
C ILE A 86 1.48 15.98 -4.28
N GLY A 87 1.40 17.28 -4.52
CA GLY A 87 0.15 18.01 -4.38
C GLY A 87 -0.88 17.49 -5.39
N LEU A 88 -2.15 17.34 -5.00
CA LEU A 88 -3.21 16.85 -5.89
C LEU A 88 -3.42 17.78 -7.10
N ILE A 89 -3.24 19.09 -6.91
CA ILE A 89 -3.26 20.07 -8.01
C ILE A 89 -2.02 19.91 -8.89
N GLU A 90 -0.87 19.62 -8.29
CA GLU A 90 0.38 19.42 -9.01
C GLU A 90 0.36 18.14 -9.84
N SER A 91 -0.26 17.06 -9.33
CA SER A 91 -0.39 15.81 -10.07
C SER A 91 -1.27 15.95 -11.32
N LEU A 92 -2.11 16.98 -11.43
CA LEU A 92 -2.88 17.29 -12.65
C LEU A 92 -2.00 17.84 -13.78
N LYS A 93 -0.77 18.30 -13.47
CA LYS A 93 0.16 18.80 -14.48
C LYS A 93 0.75 17.61 -15.24
N LYS A 94 0.73 17.69 -16.59
CA LYS A 94 1.16 16.61 -17.49
C LYS A 94 2.67 16.33 -17.49
N ASP A 95 3.47 17.18 -16.86
CA ASP A 95 4.92 17.05 -16.78
C ASP A 95 5.34 16.14 -15.61
N ASP A 96 4.62 15.04 -15.40
CA ASP A 96 5.06 14.01 -14.47
C ASP A 96 6.13 13.17 -15.18
N GLU A 97 7.31 13.77 -15.34
CA GLU A 97 8.58 13.11 -15.68
C GLU A 97 9.01 12.08 -14.62
N LEU A 98 8.14 11.80 -13.64
CA LEU A 98 8.21 10.64 -12.77
C LEU A 98 8.12 9.39 -13.64
N SER A 99 9.31 8.97 -14.10
CA SER A 99 9.72 7.59 -14.31
C SER A 99 9.02 6.65 -13.33
N LEU A 100 9.00 5.35 -13.64
CA LEU A 100 8.37 4.28 -12.85
C LEU A 100 8.96 4.18 -11.42
N THR A 101 8.70 5.19 -10.62
CA THR A 101 9.23 5.53 -9.32
C THR A 101 8.25 5.04 -8.27
N GLY A 102 8.81 4.65 -7.13
CA GLY A 102 8.11 3.94 -6.09
C GLY A 102 8.32 2.42 -6.17
N THR A 103 7.78 1.73 -5.19
CA THR A 103 8.05 0.30 -5.00
C THR A 103 7.19 -0.55 -5.95
N MET A 104 7.81 -1.18 -6.98
CA MET A 104 7.09 -1.96 -8.02
C MET A 104 6.12 -3.00 -7.46
N LYS A 105 6.50 -3.68 -6.37
CA LYS A 105 5.66 -4.70 -5.71
C LYS A 105 4.30 -4.14 -5.31
N PHE A 106 4.21 -2.86 -4.96
CA PHE A 106 2.99 -2.18 -4.52
C PHE A 106 2.42 -1.21 -5.58
N MET A 107 3.04 -1.10 -6.75
CA MET A 107 2.57 -0.18 -7.80
C MET A 107 1.24 -0.64 -8.42
N ALA A 108 0.33 0.32 -8.67
CA ALA A 108 -0.96 0.04 -9.28
C ALA A 108 -0.87 -0.54 -10.70
N ILE A 109 -1.76 -1.49 -11.04
CA ILE A 109 -1.82 -2.19 -12.34
C ILE A 109 -1.91 -1.20 -13.50
N LYS A 110 -2.70 -0.13 -13.37
CA LYS A 110 -2.86 0.85 -14.45
C LYS A 110 -1.54 1.54 -14.80
N ARG A 111 -0.70 1.86 -13.80
CA ARG A 111 0.63 2.45 -14.03
C ARG A 111 1.56 1.47 -14.72
N LEU A 112 1.56 0.21 -14.30
CA LEU A 112 2.33 -0.85 -14.96
C LEU A 112 1.87 -1.07 -16.41
N GLN A 113 0.55 -1.05 -16.67
CA GLN A 113 -0.01 -1.20 -18.00
C GLN A 113 0.51 -0.15 -18.98
N VAL A 114 0.45 1.12 -18.58
CA VAL A 114 0.91 2.27 -19.37
C VAL A 114 2.40 2.13 -19.70
N ALA A 115 3.20 1.73 -18.71
CA ALA A 115 4.63 1.50 -18.90
C ALA A 115 4.95 0.35 -19.86
N VAL A 116 4.22 -0.77 -19.76
CA VAL A 116 4.35 -1.89 -20.70
C VAL A 116 4.02 -1.46 -22.13
N LYS A 117 2.99 -0.62 -22.29
CA LYS A 117 2.60 -0.06 -23.58
C LYS A 117 3.53 1.04 -24.09
N LYS A 118 4.51 1.46 -23.29
CA LYS A 118 5.41 2.59 -23.57
C LYS A 118 4.63 3.89 -23.85
N GLU A 119 3.47 4.03 -23.20
CA GLU A 119 2.65 5.23 -23.23
C GLU A 119 3.21 6.26 -22.25
N PRO A 120 2.90 7.57 -22.42
CA PRO A 120 3.24 8.59 -21.44
C PRO A 120 2.72 8.24 -20.06
N THR A 121 3.48 8.60 -19.02
CA THR A 121 3.10 8.40 -17.63
C THR A 121 1.73 9.02 -17.35
N ILE A 122 0.95 8.33 -16.53
CA ILE A 122 -0.36 8.82 -16.09
C ILE A 122 -0.24 9.49 -14.74
N GLN A 123 -1.13 10.46 -14.51
CA GLN A 123 -1.29 11.13 -13.24
C GLN A 123 -1.48 10.12 -12.09
N ARG A 124 -0.79 10.39 -10.97
CA ARG A 124 -1.02 9.71 -9.69
C ARG A 124 -2.36 10.16 -9.09
N THR A 125 -3.10 9.22 -8.52
CA THR A 125 -4.47 9.45 -8.02
C THR A 125 -4.65 8.74 -6.68
N ILE A 126 -5.68 9.14 -5.94
CA ILE A 126 -6.08 8.49 -4.68
C ILE A 126 -6.29 6.98 -4.89
N ARG A 127 -6.94 6.60 -6.00
CA ARG A 127 -7.18 5.19 -6.36
C ARG A 127 -5.89 4.38 -6.42
N HIS A 128 -4.79 4.96 -6.93
CA HIS A 128 -3.50 4.27 -7.02
C HIS A 128 -2.92 3.98 -5.64
N ASP A 129 -2.95 4.94 -4.71
CA ASP A 129 -2.49 4.73 -3.32
C ASP A 129 -3.38 3.70 -2.59
N LEU A 130 -4.71 3.74 -2.81
CA LEU A 130 -5.64 2.74 -2.27
C LEU A 130 -5.37 1.33 -2.80
N GLU A 131 -4.98 1.20 -4.07
CA GLU A 131 -4.54 -0.09 -4.63
C GLU A 131 -3.27 -0.60 -3.95
N SER A 132 -2.32 0.30 -3.70
CA SER A 132 -1.07 -0.03 -3.04
C SER A 132 -1.29 -0.52 -1.60
N PHE A 133 -2.23 0.07 -0.84
CA PHE A 133 -2.60 -0.45 0.48
C PHE A 133 -3.14 -1.89 0.43
N PHE A 134 -3.94 -2.20 -0.59
CA PHE A 134 -4.42 -3.56 -0.80
C PHE A 134 -3.27 -4.52 -1.11
N TYR A 135 -2.27 -4.11 -1.88
CA TYR A 135 -1.09 -4.94 -2.11
C TYR A 135 -0.23 -5.13 -0.85
N VAL A 136 -0.08 -4.10 0.00
CA VAL A 136 0.55 -4.27 1.32
C VAL A 136 -0.21 -5.27 2.17
N PHE A 137 -1.54 -5.18 2.20
CA PHE A 137 -2.39 -6.14 2.90
C PHE A 137 -2.17 -7.58 2.40
N LEU A 138 -2.15 -7.81 1.09
CA LEU A 138 -1.93 -9.15 0.52
C LEU A 138 -0.54 -9.69 0.82
N VAL A 139 0.50 -8.86 0.67
CA VAL A 139 1.87 -9.22 1.03
C VAL A 139 1.95 -9.62 2.50
N GLY A 140 1.32 -8.87 3.41
CA GLY A 140 1.30 -9.23 4.82
C GLY A 140 0.65 -10.58 5.10
N CYS A 141 -0.49 -10.87 4.47
CA CYS A 141 -1.20 -12.15 4.62
C CYS A 141 -0.43 -13.37 4.09
N ILE A 142 0.50 -13.18 3.17
CA ILE A 142 1.25 -14.25 2.49
C ILE A 142 2.69 -14.38 3.01
N GLU A 143 3.33 -13.27 3.39
CA GLU A 143 4.79 -13.23 3.59
C GLU A 143 5.24 -12.87 5.01
N TYR A 144 4.36 -12.41 5.91
CA TYR A 144 4.78 -11.94 7.25
C TYR A 144 4.89 -13.07 8.28
N GLU A 145 4.06 -14.09 8.17
CA GLU A 145 4.14 -15.25 9.06
C GLU A 145 5.33 -16.13 8.66
N VAL A 146 6.19 -16.43 9.63
CA VAL A 146 7.29 -17.39 9.43
C VAL A 146 6.71 -18.80 9.40
N VAL A 147 6.68 -19.38 8.20
CA VAL A 147 6.22 -20.76 7.96
C VAL A 147 7.38 -21.65 7.50
N PRO A 148 7.25 -22.99 7.56
CA PRO A 148 8.25 -23.88 6.96
C PRO A 148 8.46 -23.57 5.48
N GLU A 149 9.71 -23.70 4.99
CA GLU A 149 10.09 -23.37 3.61
C GLU A 149 9.25 -24.12 2.55
N SER A 150 8.82 -25.34 2.84
CA SER A 150 7.94 -26.12 1.96
C SER A 150 6.53 -25.54 1.78
N LYS A 151 6.16 -24.56 2.62
CA LYS A 151 4.88 -23.85 2.59
C LYS A 151 5.05 -22.34 2.41
N SER A 152 6.28 -21.85 2.29
CA SER A 152 6.52 -20.41 2.11
C SER A 152 6.23 -20.02 0.67
N SER A 153 5.39 -19.00 0.51
CA SER A 153 5.06 -18.40 -0.77
C SER A 153 5.36 -16.91 -0.72
N ASN A 154 5.52 -16.28 -1.88
CA ASN A 154 5.74 -14.84 -1.99
C ASN A 154 5.18 -14.29 -3.29
N LEU A 155 5.14 -12.96 -3.37
CA LEU A 155 4.68 -12.18 -4.51
C LEU A 155 5.84 -11.48 -5.23
N ASP A 156 7.04 -12.07 -5.24
CA ASP A 156 8.23 -11.44 -5.83
C ASP A 156 8.13 -11.31 -7.35
N SER A 157 7.26 -12.11 -7.98
CA SER A 157 6.89 -11.95 -9.39
C SER A 157 6.24 -10.60 -9.71
N TRP A 158 5.84 -9.81 -8.70
CA TRP A 158 5.32 -8.44 -8.87
C TRP A 158 6.43 -7.39 -8.95
N CYS A 159 7.68 -7.75 -8.67
CA CYS A 159 8.82 -6.81 -8.62
C CYS A 159 10.10 -7.38 -9.24
N THR A 160 9.99 -7.98 -10.42
CA THR A 160 11.13 -8.42 -11.23
C THR A 160 11.68 -7.27 -12.09
N LYS A 161 12.83 -7.49 -12.74
CA LYS A 161 13.38 -6.54 -13.72
C LYS A 161 12.50 -6.38 -14.98
N ASP A 162 11.61 -7.34 -15.27
CA ASP A 162 10.71 -7.28 -16.41
C ASP A 162 9.33 -6.73 -15.99
N ILE A 163 9.08 -5.48 -16.35
CA ILE A 163 7.82 -4.77 -16.06
C ILE A 163 6.63 -5.51 -16.70
N ALA A 164 6.80 -6.14 -17.86
CA ALA A 164 5.73 -6.87 -18.53
C ALA A 164 5.33 -8.12 -17.73
N SER A 165 6.30 -8.85 -17.19
CA SER A 165 6.04 -9.97 -16.26
C SER A 165 5.37 -9.50 -14.97
N ASN A 166 5.80 -8.38 -14.39
CA ASN A 166 5.18 -7.81 -13.18
C ASN A 166 3.70 -7.48 -13.41
N TYR A 167 3.40 -6.79 -14.52
CA TYR A 167 2.03 -6.47 -14.94
C TYR A 167 1.17 -7.73 -15.13
N LYS A 168 1.66 -8.69 -15.93
CA LYS A 168 0.93 -9.94 -16.21
C LYS A 168 0.68 -10.74 -14.94
N SER A 169 1.67 -10.84 -14.06
CA SER A 169 1.54 -11.52 -12.79
C SER A 169 0.46 -10.87 -11.93
N LYS A 170 0.49 -9.54 -11.74
CA LYS A 170 -0.55 -8.85 -10.96
C LYS A 170 -1.94 -9.02 -11.55
N VAL A 171 -2.11 -8.82 -12.86
CA VAL A 171 -3.41 -8.99 -13.52
C VAL A 171 -3.91 -10.43 -13.35
N GLY A 172 -3.03 -11.43 -13.52
CA GLY A 172 -3.35 -12.84 -13.30
C GLY A 172 -3.80 -13.13 -11.88
N HIS A 173 -3.07 -12.65 -10.87
CA HIS A 173 -3.40 -12.80 -9.46
C HIS A 173 -4.75 -12.15 -9.12
N ILE A 174 -5.06 -10.96 -9.63
CA ILE A 174 -6.35 -10.29 -9.39
C ILE A 174 -7.52 -10.94 -10.14
N GLY A 175 -7.25 -11.50 -11.32
CA GLY A 175 -8.23 -12.22 -12.13
C GLY A 175 -8.57 -13.60 -11.57
N VAL A 176 -7.57 -14.37 -11.14
CA VAL A 176 -7.69 -15.74 -10.62
C VAL A 176 -7.43 -15.75 -9.10
N PHE A 177 -8.14 -14.88 -8.40
CA PHE A 177 -7.84 -14.47 -7.02
C PHE A 177 -7.93 -15.59 -5.99
N GLU A 178 -8.93 -16.47 -6.07
CA GLU A 178 -9.12 -17.57 -5.12
C GLU A 178 -7.92 -18.53 -5.10
N VAL A 179 -7.42 -18.90 -6.28
CA VAL A 179 -6.39 -19.93 -6.44
C VAL A 179 -5.00 -19.33 -6.29
N LEU A 180 -4.74 -18.18 -6.91
CA LEU A 180 -3.38 -17.62 -6.94
C LEU A 180 -3.04 -16.74 -5.73
N VAL A 181 -4.05 -16.27 -4.98
CA VAL A 181 -3.83 -15.36 -3.84
C VAL A 181 -4.38 -15.95 -2.54
N LEU A 182 -5.67 -16.28 -2.48
CA LEU A 182 -6.27 -16.70 -1.21
C LEU A 182 -5.80 -18.08 -0.76
N TYR A 183 -5.43 -18.96 -1.68
CA TYR A 183 -4.85 -20.26 -1.33
C TYR A 183 -3.51 -20.11 -0.59
N GLU A 184 -2.74 -19.07 -0.92
CA GLU A 184 -1.41 -18.80 -0.39
C GLU A 184 -1.41 -18.09 0.97
N PHE A 185 -2.59 -17.76 1.53
CA PHE A 185 -2.67 -17.13 2.84
C PHE A 185 -2.10 -18.04 3.92
N THR A 186 -1.22 -17.48 4.73
CA THR A 186 -0.57 -18.19 5.83
C THR A 186 -1.56 -18.49 6.97
N PRO A 187 -1.31 -19.52 7.81
CA PRO A 187 -2.26 -20.00 8.82
C PRO A 187 -2.89 -18.92 9.71
N SER A 188 -2.11 -17.95 10.20
CA SER A 188 -2.57 -16.86 11.06
C SER A 188 -3.49 -15.87 10.34
N PHE A 189 -3.49 -15.86 9.01
CA PHE A 189 -4.22 -14.91 8.18
C PHE A 189 -5.39 -15.52 7.40
N LEU A 190 -5.64 -16.84 7.51
CA LEU A 190 -6.77 -17.51 6.84
C LEU A 190 -8.13 -16.86 7.13
N GLY A 191 -8.31 -16.30 8.33
CA GLY A 191 -9.52 -15.58 8.73
C GLY A 191 -9.76 -14.25 7.99
N LEU A 192 -8.79 -13.76 7.22
CA LEU A 192 -8.88 -12.50 6.47
C LEU A 192 -9.26 -12.68 4.98
N LYS A 193 -9.54 -13.91 4.53
CA LYS A 193 -9.89 -14.17 3.12
C LYS A 193 -11.12 -13.38 2.67
N ASP A 194 -12.13 -13.24 3.53
CA ASP A 194 -13.34 -12.48 3.19
C ASP A 194 -13.05 -10.98 3.06
N LEU A 195 -12.22 -10.42 3.95
CA LEU A 195 -11.73 -9.05 3.80
C LEU A 195 -10.99 -8.87 2.47
N ALA A 196 -10.12 -9.81 2.12
CA ALA A 196 -9.38 -9.79 0.85
C ALA A 196 -10.32 -9.77 -0.38
N ARG A 197 -11.39 -10.59 -0.37
CA ARG A 197 -12.42 -10.62 -1.42
C ARG A 197 -13.19 -9.30 -1.52
N SER A 198 -13.58 -8.74 -0.37
CA SER A 198 -14.29 -7.46 -0.31
C SER A 198 -13.43 -6.35 -0.89
N LEU A 199 -12.17 -6.22 -0.43
CA LEU A 199 -11.23 -5.22 -0.94
C LEU A 199 -10.97 -5.39 -2.44
N ARG A 200 -10.77 -6.63 -2.91
CA ARG A 200 -10.61 -6.91 -4.35
C ARG A 200 -11.83 -6.46 -5.16
N THR A 201 -13.03 -6.73 -4.66
CA THR A 201 -14.28 -6.35 -5.34
C THR A 201 -14.47 -4.83 -5.36
N ILE A 202 -14.18 -4.13 -4.26
CA ILE A 202 -14.25 -2.67 -4.18
C ILE A 202 -13.28 -2.02 -5.19
N LEU A 203 -12.05 -2.51 -5.24
CA LEU A 203 -10.98 -1.91 -6.05
C LEU A 203 -11.10 -2.24 -7.53
N PHE A 204 -11.45 -3.49 -7.87
CA PHE A 204 -11.35 -4.01 -9.24
C PHE A 204 -12.69 -4.44 -9.83
N GLY A 205 -13.79 -4.28 -9.11
CA GLY A 205 -15.11 -4.76 -9.49
C GLY A 205 -15.25 -6.29 -9.41
N ALA A 206 -16.47 -6.79 -9.63
CA ALA A 206 -16.77 -8.22 -9.56
C ALA A 206 -15.93 -9.06 -10.54
N ASN A 207 -15.57 -8.52 -11.70
CA ASN A 207 -14.75 -9.20 -12.70
C ASN A 207 -13.23 -9.05 -12.48
N GLY A 208 -12.77 -8.16 -11.59
CA GLY A 208 -11.34 -7.93 -11.34
C GLY A 208 -10.61 -7.15 -12.42
N GLN A 209 -11.34 -6.46 -13.29
CA GLN A 209 -10.78 -5.80 -14.49
C GLN A 209 -10.92 -4.27 -14.45
N ASN A 210 -11.47 -3.70 -13.37
CA ASN A 210 -11.55 -2.26 -13.23
C ASN A 210 -10.22 -1.66 -12.74
N TYR A 211 -9.55 -0.92 -13.62
CA TYR A 211 -8.30 -0.20 -13.31
C TYR A 211 -8.44 1.32 -13.49
N THR A 212 -9.65 1.83 -13.71
CA THR A 212 -9.86 3.27 -13.90
C THR A 212 -9.91 3.97 -12.56
N THR A 213 -9.51 5.24 -12.54
CA THR A 213 -9.73 6.10 -11.37
C THR A 213 -11.16 6.66 -11.45
N PRO A 214 -12.02 6.42 -10.44
CA PRO A 214 -13.34 7.04 -10.38
C PRO A 214 -13.23 8.56 -10.23
N TYR A 215 -14.26 9.28 -10.68
CA TYR A 215 -14.32 10.75 -10.50
C TYR A 215 -14.31 11.15 -9.02
N ASP A 216 -15.04 10.40 -8.19
CA ASP A 216 -15.03 10.55 -6.74
C ASP A 216 -14.42 9.30 -6.09
N CYS A 217 -13.28 9.46 -5.43
CA CYS A 217 -12.63 8.40 -4.67
C CYS A 217 -13.10 8.35 -3.20
N SER A 218 -13.98 9.26 -2.76
CA SER A 218 -14.47 9.31 -1.38
C SER A 218 -15.26 8.07 -1.01
N SER A 219 -16.11 7.58 -1.91
CA SER A 219 -16.87 6.33 -1.70
C SER A 219 -15.94 5.13 -1.47
N MET A 220 -14.81 5.07 -2.17
CA MET A 220 -13.85 3.99 -2.03
C MET A 220 -13.23 3.94 -0.64
N TYR A 221 -12.96 5.10 -0.03
CA TYR A 221 -12.50 5.13 1.36
C TYR A 221 -13.55 4.54 2.29
N GLU A 222 -14.82 4.94 2.15
CA GLU A 222 -15.90 4.44 3.02
C GLU A 222 -16.07 2.93 2.89
N GLU A 223 -16.06 2.41 1.67
CA GLU A 223 -16.20 0.97 1.42
C GLU A 223 -15.02 0.17 1.98
N ILE A 224 -13.79 0.64 1.74
CA ILE A 224 -12.57 -0.02 2.24
C ILE A 224 -12.53 0.02 3.77
N ILE A 225 -12.71 1.21 4.37
CA ILE A 225 -12.70 1.38 5.83
C ILE A 225 -13.82 0.57 6.47
N GLY A 226 -15.01 0.54 5.85
CA GLY A 226 -16.15 -0.29 6.26
C GLY A 226 -15.77 -1.77 6.33
N ALA A 227 -15.20 -2.33 5.26
CA ALA A 227 -14.77 -3.73 5.22
C ALA A 227 -13.74 -4.06 6.31
N PHE A 228 -12.77 -3.17 6.57
CA PHE A 228 -11.84 -3.33 7.68
C PHE A 228 -12.56 -3.31 9.04
N ASN A 229 -13.47 -2.36 9.26
CA ASN A 229 -14.20 -2.24 10.52
C ASN A 229 -15.08 -3.44 10.82
N GLU A 230 -15.81 -3.96 9.83
CA GLU A 230 -16.61 -5.18 9.96
C GLU A 230 -15.74 -6.37 10.36
N THR A 231 -14.61 -6.56 9.68
CA THR A 231 -13.67 -7.65 9.97
C THR A 231 -13.07 -7.53 11.37
N ILE A 232 -12.70 -6.32 11.78
CA ILE A 232 -12.20 -6.02 13.12
C ILE A 232 -13.24 -6.37 14.17
N GLN A 233 -14.50 -5.94 13.98
CA GLN A 233 -15.60 -6.25 14.89
C GLN A 233 -15.82 -7.76 15.03
N GLN A 234 -15.78 -8.50 13.92
CA GLN A 234 -15.90 -9.96 13.94
C GLN A 234 -14.78 -10.63 14.73
N ILE A 235 -13.53 -10.18 14.57
CA ILE A 235 -12.38 -10.73 15.31
C ILE A 235 -12.50 -10.38 16.80
N THR A 236 -12.81 -9.14 17.15
CA THR A 236 -12.96 -8.71 18.55
C THR A 236 -14.14 -9.37 19.25
N GLY A 237 -15.27 -9.54 18.56
CA GLY A 237 -16.44 -10.23 19.09
C GLY A 237 -16.15 -11.69 19.41
N LYS A 238 -15.37 -12.39 18.56
CA LYS A 238 -14.93 -13.77 18.82
C LYS A 238 -13.99 -13.89 20.02
N MET A 239 -13.16 -12.87 20.29
CA MET A 239 -12.27 -12.88 21.47
C MET A 239 -13.04 -12.71 22.78
N ASN A 240 -14.11 -11.92 22.79
CA ASN A 240 -14.92 -11.67 24.00
C ASN A 240 -15.82 -12.86 24.40
N LEU A 241 -15.93 -13.89 23.53
CA LEU A 241 -16.73 -15.09 23.75
C LEU A 241 -15.89 -16.31 24.20
N ARG A 242 -14.56 -16.14 24.33
CA ARG A 242 -13.63 -17.18 24.80
C ARG A 242 -13.14 -16.84 26.20
#